data_AF-A0A9X9N6C8-F1
#
_entry.id   AF-A0A9X9N6C8-F1
#
_cell.length_a   1.000
_cell.length_b   1.000
_cell.length_c   1.000
_cell.angle_alpha   90.00
_cell.angle_beta   90.00
_cell.angle_gamma   90.00
#
_symmetry.space_group_name_H-M   'P 1'
#
loop_
_entity.id
_entity.type
_entity.pdbx_description
1 polymer ?
#
loop_
_entity_poly.entity_id
_entity_poly.type
_entity_poly.pdbx_seq_one_letter_code
_entity_poly.pdbx_strand_id
1 'polypeptide(L)'
;MPLHGEIALSRKLYFKPVAHDADIYDVLQDLKQSATADKNKIRFFIITDFQNIAAYDIQADDYLECAYTDLAQNYGFFLPSQAWKKAADLKKIQPTPKPPKKWGAFSTKSAAPTISRNPKTSMPSMSS
;
A
#
# COMPACT_ATOMS: atom_id res chain seq x y z
N MET A 1 -23.10 -7.75 19.29
CA MET A 1 -23.59 -7.06 18.06
C MET A 1 -23.72 -5.59 18.43
N PRO A 2 -23.36 -4.64 17.54
CA PRO A 2 -23.45 -3.22 17.85
C PRO A 2 -24.89 -2.79 18.12
N LEU A 3 -25.04 -1.91 19.11
CA LEU A 3 -26.32 -1.25 19.45
C LEU A 3 -26.54 -0.01 18.59
N HIS A 4 -27.67 0.69 18.79
CA HIS A 4 -28.00 1.89 18.03
C HIS A 4 -26.92 2.97 18.21
N GLY A 5 -26.38 3.49 17.10
CA GLY A 5 -25.28 4.46 17.10
C GLY A 5 -23.87 3.85 17.21
N GLU A 6 -23.75 2.57 17.57
CA GLU A 6 -22.47 1.86 17.57
C GLU A 6 -22.15 1.33 16.17
N ILE A 7 -20.86 1.25 15.84
CA ILE A 7 -20.39 0.73 14.56
C ILE A 7 -19.31 -0.32 14.79
N ALA A 8 -19.52 -1.53 14.28
CA ALA A 8 -18.53 -2.60 14.32
C ALA A 8 -18.03 -2.93 12.91
N LEU A 9 -16.87 -2.39 12.54
CA LEU A 9 -16.21 -2.70 11.27
C LEU A 9 -15.20 -3.83 11.47
N SER A 10 -15.53 -5.02 10.96
CA SER A 10 -14.66 -6.19 11.08
C SER A 10 -13.23 -5.90 10.59
N ARG A 11 -12.23 -6.36 11.37
CA ARG A 11 -10.79 -6.15 11.08
C ARG A 11 -10.33 -4.69 11.07
N LYS A 12 -11.16 -3.75 11.52
CA LYS A 12 -10.84 -2.33 11.56
C LYS A 12 -11.08 -1.76 12.95
N LEU A 13 -12.32 -1.44 13.28
CA LEU A 13 -12.62 -0.75 14.52
C LEU A 13 -14.01 -1.07 15.05
N TYR A 14 -14.17 -0.88 16.35
CA TYR A 14 -15.45 -0.76 17.03
C TYR A 14 -15.57 0.67 17.55
N PHE A 15 -16.64 1.35 17.16
CA PHE A 15 -16.97 2.70 17.61
C PHE A 15 -18.19 2.65 18.51
N LYS A 16 -18.08 3.25 19.69
CA LYS A 16 -19.15 3.35 20.67
C LYS A 16 -19.29 4.78 21.20
N PRO A 17 -20.32 5.53 20.79
CA PRO A 17 -20.64 6.78 21.45
C PRO A 17 -21.27 6.51 22.82
N VAL A 18 -20.99 7.36 23.80
CA VAL A 18 -21.59 7.31 25.14
C VAL A 18 -22.16 8.67 25.52
N ALA A 19 -22.91 8.71 26.62
CA ALA A 19 -23.38 9.96 27.21
C ALA A 19 -22.20 10.77 27.81
N HIS A 20 -22.37 12.08 27.94
CA HIS A 20 -21.35 13.01 28.42
C HIS A 20 -20.85 12.71 29.85
N ASP A 21 -21.69 12.14 30.70
CA ASP A 21 -21.37 11.82 32.10
C ASP A 21 -20.78 10.42 32.29
N ALA A 22 -20.62 9.64 31.21
CA ALA A 22 -20.06 8.31 31.28
C ALA A 22 -18.53 8.34 31.40
N ASP A 23 -17.98 7.45 32.23
CA ASP A 23 -16.54 7.20 32.25
C ASP A 23 -16.14 6.41 30.99
N ILE A 24 -15.52 7.10 30.03
CA ILE A 24 -15.13 6.51 28.75
C ILE A 24 -14.07 5.42 28.89
N TYR A 25 -13.24 5.47 29.96
CA TYR A 25 -12.20 4.49 30.20
C TYR A 25 -12.78 3.18 30.74
N ASP A 26 -13.68 3.28 31.72
CA ASP A 26 -14.37 2.10 32.25
C ASP A 26 -15.17 1.39 31.15
N VAL A 27 -15.90 2.16 30.33
CA VAL A 27 -16.64 1.61 29.19
C VAL A 27 -15.69 0.94 28.17
N LEU A 28 -14.51 1.49 27.94
CA LEU A 28 -13.50 0.88 27.08
C LEU A 28 -13.00 -0.46 27.64
N GLN A 29 -12.72 -0.54 28.95
CA GLN A 29 -12.28 -1.78 29.59
C GLN A 29 -13.35 -2.87 29.52
N ASP A 30 -14.60 -2.53 29.81
CA ASP A 30 -15.73 -3.46 29.70
C ASP A 30 -15.91 -3.96 28.27
N LEU A 31 -15.83 -3.06 27.29
CA LEU A 31 -16.03 -3.41 25.88
C LEU A 31 -14.94 -4.36 25.38
N LYS A 32 -13.68 -4.16 25.80
CA LYS A 32 -12.56 -5.03 25.46
C LYS A 32 -12.75 -6.47 25.96
N GLN A 33 -13.37 -6.64 27.12
CA GLN A 33 -13.64 -7.95 27.71
C GLN A 33 -14.87 -8.63 27.10
N SER A 34 -15.66 -7.90 26.31
CA SER A 34 -16.87 -8.45 25.69
C SER A 34 -16.56 -9.39 24.53
N ALA A 35 -17.41 -10.42 24.34
CA ALA A 35 -17.32 -11.36 23.22
C ALA A 35 -17.44 -10.72 21.82
N THR A 36 -17.73 -9.41 21.75
CA THR A 36 -17.78 -8.64 20.51
C THR A 36 -16.38 -8.39 19.93
N ALA A 37 -15.36 -8.32 20.79
CA ALA A 37 -13.96 -8.19 20.40
C ALA A 37 -13.51 -9.34 19.48
N ASP A 38 -13.82 -10.57 19.91
CA ASP A 38 -13.32 -11.79 19.27
C ASP A 38 -14.04 -12.11 17.96
N LYS A 39 -15.36 -11.88 17.90
CA LYS A 39 -16.17 -12.23 16.72
C LYS A 39 -15.77 -11.44 15.48
N ASN A 40 -15.47 -10.16 15.63
CA ASN A 40 -15.24 -9.26 14.50
C ASN A 40 -13.76 -9.05 14.17
N LYS A 41 -12.85 -9.64 14.96
CA LYS A 41 -11.39 -9.40 14.87
C LYS A 41 -11.08 -7.91 14.85
N ILE A 42 -11.70 -7.15 15.76
CA ILE A 42 -11.53 -5.70 15.82
C ILE A 42 -10.04 -5.37 16.06
N ARG A 43 -9.53 -4.29 15.47
CA ARG A 43 -8.18 -3.79 15.80
C ARG A 43 -8.25 -2.65 16.80
N PHE A 44 -9.05 -1.63 16.51
CA PHE A 44 -9.22 -0.48 17.38
C PHE A 44 -10.57 -0.50 18.10
N PHE A 45 -10.58 -0.30 19.40
CA PHE A 45 -11.79 0.16 20.10
C PHE A 45 -11.72 1.67 20.25
N ILE A 46 -12.83 2.36 20.02
CA ILE A 46 -12.95 3.81 20.10
C ILE A 46 -14.24 4.15 20.84
N ILE A 47 -14.10 4.78 21.99
CA ILE A 47 -15.20 5.22 22.86
C ILE A 47 -15.10 6.74 22.96
N THR A 48 -16.22 7.44 22.84
CA THR A 48 -16.23 8.90 22.94
C THR A 48 -17.58 9.41 23.43
N ASP A 49 -17.53 10.46 24.23
CA ASP A 49 -18.68 11.30 24.60
C ASP A 49 -18.73 12.59 23.76
N PHE A 50 -17.90 12.67 22.73
CA PHE A 50 -17.63 13.82 21.85
C PHE A 50 -16.92 15.02 22.51
N GLN A 51 -16.51 14.91 23.78
CA GLN A 51 -15.59 15.85 24.42
C GLN A 51 -14.20 15.25 24.62
N ASN A 52 -14.17 13.98 24.98
CA ASN A 52 -13.00 13.16 25.18
C ASN A 52 -13.12 11.89 24.33
N ILE A 53 -11.98 11.30 24.03
CA ILE A 53 -11.90 10.05 23.28
C ILE A 53 -10.90 9.13 23.96
N ALA A 54 -11.32 7.88 24.15
CA ALA A 54 -10.48 6.79 24.60
C ALA A 54 -10.44 5.74 23.50
N ALA A 55 -9.25 5.30 23.13
CA ALA A 55 -9.04 4.28 22.13
C ALA A 55 -8.00 3.25 22.57
N TYR A 56 -8.15 2.02 22.08
CA TYR A 56 -7.23 0.93 22.34
C TYR A 56 -6.92 0.18 21.04
N ASP A 57 -5.63 0.02 20.71
CA ASP A 57 -5.15 -0.83 19.62
C ASP A 57 -4.77 -2.21 20.18
N ILE A 58 -5.59 -3.23 19.92
CA ILE A 58 -5.33 -4.60 20.37
C ILE A 58 -4.00 -5.12 19.80
N GLN A 59 -3.64 -4.70 18.59
CA GLN A 59 -2.46 -5.22 17.91
C GLN A 59 -1.16 -4.62 18.46
N ALA A 60 -1.18 -3.34 18.82
CA ALA A 60 -0.04 -2.65 19.41
C ALA A 60 0.01 -2.78 20.94
N ASP A 61 -1.09 -3.23 21.55
CA ASP A 61 -1.34 -3.17 22.99
C ASP A 61 -1.10 -1.75 23.55
N ASP A 62 -1.70 -0.77 22.89
CA ASP A 62 -1.47 0.65 23.15
C ASP A 62 -2.79 1.40 23.32
N TYR A 63 -2.74 2.50 24.07
CA TYR A 63 -3.90 3.33 24.41
C TYR A 63 -3.70 4.78 23.96
N LEU A 64 -4.80 5.40 23.56
CA LEU A 64 -4.88 6.83 23.35
C LEU A 64 -6.03 7.37 24.18
N GLU A 65 -5.74 8.41 24.97
CA GLU A 65 -6.75 9.19 25.66
C GLU A 65 -6.42 10.67 25.47
N CYS A 66 -7.38 11.42 24.92
CA CYS A 66 -7.22 12.86 24.71
C CYS A 66 -8.58 13.55 24.60
N ALA A 67 -8.57 14.88 24.62
CA ALA A 67 -9.73 15.66 24.20
C ALA A 67 -10.07 15.33 22.74
N TYR A 68 -11.35 15.34 22.40
CA TYR A 68 -11.82 15.07 21.04
C TYR A 68 -11.25 16.07 20.03
N THR A 69 -11.04 17.32 20.46
CA THR A 69 -10.40 18.38 19.65
C THR A 69 -8.94 18.08 19.31
N ASP A 70 -8.26 17.30 20.13
CA ASP A 70 -6.83 16.99 19.99
C ASP A 70 -6.59 15.71 19.19
N LEU A 71 -7.65 15.01 18.78
CA LEU A 71 -7.57 13.76 18.03
C LEU A 71 -6.74 13.91 16.74
N ALA A 72 -6.87 15.05 16.06
CA ALA A 72 -6.12 15.33 14.84
C ALA A 72 -4.61 15.38 15.06
N GLN A 73 -4.13 15.79 16.23
CA GLN A 73 -2.70 15.78 16.57
C GLN A 73 -2.21 14.38 16.95
N ASN A 74 -3.12 13.53 17.44
CA ASN A 74 -2.84 12.18 17.89
C ASN A 74 -3.13 11.10 16.82
N TYR A 75 -3.32 11.50 15.56
CA TYR A 75 -3.66 10.57 14.46
C TYR A 75 -2.63 9.45 14.26
N GLY A 76 -1.38 9.66 14.70
CA GLY A 76 -0.30 8.68 14.65
C GLY A 76 -0.65 7.34 15.27
N PHE A 77 -1.50 7.33 16.30
CA PHE A 77 -2.02 6.13 16.96
C PHE A 77 -2.73 5.17 15.99
N PHE A 78 -3.48 5.69 15.01
CA PHE A 78 -4.27 4.88 14.09
C PHE A 78 -3.47 4.36 12.89
N LEU A 79 -2.20 4.71 12.79
CA LEU A 79 -1.38 4.28 11.67
C LEU A 79 -1.01 2.79 11.80
N PRO A 80 -0.93 2.05 10.69
CA PRO A 80 -0.35 0.72 10.70
C PRO A 80 1.11 0.80 11.15
N SER A 81 1.45 0.11 12.24
CA SER A 81 2.81 0.00 12.81
C SER A 81 3.87 -0.58 11.86
N GLN A 82 3.52 -0.89 10.60
CA GLN A 82 4.39 -1.42 9.54
C GLN A 82 4.61 -0.44 8.38
N ALA A 83 4.10 0.79 8.46
CA ALA A 83 4.32 1.81 7.43
C ALA A 83 5.83 2.08 7.17
N TRP A 84 6.66 1.99 8.22
CA TRP A 84 8.11 2.17 8.11
C TRP A 84 8.85 0.99 7.45
N LYS A 85 8.39 -0.27 7.66
CA LYS A 85 9.03 -1.46 7.06
C LYS A 85 8.92 -1.46 5.53
N LYS A 86 7.78 -1.01 4.98
CA LYS A 86 7.60 -0.91 3.52
C LYS A 86 8.40 0.22 2.87
N ALA A 87 8.66 1.32 3.59
CA ALA A 87 9.49 2.40 3.09
C ALA A 87 10.96 1.97 2.87
N ALA A 88 11.47 1.05 3.71
CA ALA A 88 12.80 0.48 3.53
C ALA A 88 12.89 -0.46 2.32
N ASP A 89 11.82 -1.21 2.00
CA ASP A 89 11.78 -2.11 0.84
C ASP A 89 11.66 -1.37 -0.50
N LEU A 90 10.96 -0.23 -0.55
CA LEU A 90 10.92 0.65 -1.74
C LEU A 90 12.31 1.18 -2.12
N LYS A 91 13.20 1.40 -1.14
CA LYS A 91 14.58 1.85 -1.37
C LYS A 91 15.50 0.78 -1.98
N LYS A 92 15.10 -0.50 -1.91
CA LYS A 92 15.82 -1.62 -2.54
C LYS A 92 15.44 -1.85 -4.00
N ILE A 93 14.34 -1.26 -4.48
CA ILE A 93 13.98 -1.22 -5.90
C ILE A 93 14.74 -0.05 -6.56
N GLN A 94 16.06 -0.04 -6.42
CA GLN A 94 16.88 0.63 -7.43
C GLN A 94 16.76 -0.23 -8.70
N PRO A 95 16.41 0.31 -9.87
CA PRO A 95 16.37 -0.49 -11.08
C PRO A 95 17.78 -0.99 -11.35
N THR A 96 18.05 -2.27 -11.06
CA THR A 96 19.24 -2.92 -11.60
C THR A 96 19.07 -2.91 -13.12
N PRO A 97 19.98 -2.30 -13.90
CA PRO A 97 19.91 -2.45 -15.34
C PRO A 97 20.06 -3.93 -15.66
N LYS A 98 18.97 -4.56 -16.13
CA LYS A 98 19.04 -5.92 -16.66
C LYS A 98 19.98 -5.87 -17.87
N PRO A 99 21.02 -6.70 -17.93
CA PRO A 99 21.87 -6.75 -19.11
C PRO A 99 20.99 -7.11 -20.33
N PRO A 100 21.20 -6.46 -21.50
CA PRO A 100 20.40 -6.77 -22.67
C PRO A 100 20.53 -8.25 -23.00
N LYS A 101 19.39 -8.95 -23.11
CA LYS A 101 19.35 -10.32 -23.61
C LYS A 101 19.98 -10.33 -24.99
N LYS A 102 21.08 -11.06 -25.16
CA LYS A 102 21.70 -11.30 -26.47
C LYS A 102 20.64 -11.96 -27.36
N TRP A 103 20.17 -11.24 -28.38
CA TRP A 103 19.36 -11.82 -29.44
C TRP A 103 20.28 -12.72 -30.28
N GLY A 104 19.81 -13.95 -30.53
CA GLY A 104 20.56 -14.97 -31.26
C GLY A 104 21.03 -14.47 -32.62
N ALA A 105 22.22 -14.92 -33.02
CA ALA A 105 22.83 -14.59 -34.29
C ALA A 105 21.90 -14.92 -35.47
N PHE A 106 21.60 -13.92 -36.30
CA PHE A 106 21.00 -14.15 -37.60
C PHE A 106 22.00 -14.91 -38.47
N SER A 107 21.70 -16.17 -38.74
CA SER A 107 22.45 -17.02 -39.67
C SER A 107 22.34 -16.45 -41.08
N THR A 108 23.43 -15.89 -41.61
CA THR A 108 23.53 -15.55 -43.04
C THR A 108 23.70 -16.83 -43.85
N LYS A 109 22.61 -17.33 -44.46
CA LYS A 109 22.74 -18.15 -45.67
C LYS A 109 22.72 -17.24 -46.88
N SER A 110 23.90 -16.79 -47.30
CA SER A 110 24.08 -16.17 -48.60
C SER A 110 24.11 -17.28 -49.65
N ALA A 111 23.04 -17.40 -50.44
CA ALA A 111 23.03 -18.17 -51.68
C ALA A 111 23.30 -17.19 -52.83
N ALA A 112 24.45 -17.31 -53.47
CA ALA A 112 24.83 -16.50 -54.62
C ALA A 112 24.07 -16.95 -55.87
N PRO A 113 23.47 -16.03 -56.66
CA PRO A 113 23.11 -16.33 -58.04
C PRO A 113 24.31 -16.07 -58.96
N THR A 114 24.78 -17.12 -59.62
CA THR A 114 25.65 -17.05 -60.80
C THR A 114 24.78 -16.82 -62.04
N ILE A 115 25.14 -15.83 -62.87
CA ILE A 115 24.87 -15.64 -64.33
C ILE A 115 25.11 -14.14 -64.60
N SER A 116 25.70 -13.66 -65.69
CA SER A 116 26.61 -14.14 -66.73
C SER A 116 27.08 -12.84 -67.41
N ARG A 117 28.36 -12.71 -67.73
CA ARG A 117 28.92 -11.51 -68.38
C ARG A 117 28.50 -11.48 -69.85
N ASN A 118 28.14 -10.29 -70.36
CA ASN A 118 28.21 -10.02 -71.80
C ASN A 118 28.96 -8.68 -72.02
N PRO A 119 30.04 -8.65 -72.82
CA PRO A 119 30.77 -7.42 -73.13
C PRO A 119 30.41 -6.89 -74.53
N LYS A 120 30.20 -5.57 -74.65
CA LYS A 120 30.16 -4.73 -75.88
C LYS A 120 29.47 -3.39 -75.50
N THR A 121 29.88 -2.18 -75.84
CA THR A 121 30.86 -1.66 -76.81
C THR A 121 31.11 -0.16 -76.48
N SER A 122 32.26 0.35 -76.94
CA SER A 122 32.57 1.73 -77.38
C SER A 122 32.57 2.93 -76.41
N MET A 123 33.79 3.46 -76.19
CA MET A 123 34.18 4.87 -76.01
C MET A 123 33.75 5.79 -77.19
N PRO A 124 34.02 7.12 -77.23
CA PRO A 124 34.72 8.02 -76.27
C PRO A 124 34.00 9.36 -75.95
N SER A 125 34.72 10.12 -75.12
CA SER A 125 34.65 11.53 -74.72
C SER A 125 34.37 12.61 -75.79
N MET A 126 34.20 13.83 -75.27
CA MET A 126 34.29 15.19 -75.86
C MET A 126 32.90 15.83 -75.98
N SER A 127 32.67 17.07 -75.58
CA SER A 127 33.54 18.19 -75.24
C SER A 127 32.74 19.23 -74.43
N SER A 128 33.46 20.25 -73.97
CA SER A 128 33.02 21.56 -73.48
C SER A 128 31.75 22.15 -74.11
#